data_AF-A0AA38P6L4-F1
#
_entry.id   AF-A0AA38P6L4-F1
#
_cell.length_a   1.000
_cell.length_b   1.000
_cell.length_c   1.000
_cell.angle_alpha   90.00
_cell.angle_beta   90.00
_cell.angle_gamma   90.00
#
_symmetry.space_group_name_H-M   'P 1'
#
loop_
_entity.id
_entity.type
_entity.pdbx_description
1 polymer ?
#
loop_
_entity_poly.entity_id
_entity_poly.type
_entity_poly.pdbx_seq_one_letter_code
_entity_poly.pdbx_strand_id
1 'polypeptide(L)'
;MVAYHKLLLPLVVCLVALLTAHARPTLEARKQENSYWTEDNRERFLEWRREELMKNLQEHQSWINMPEAWTCPGMNKNGPYFSAGTKSTLIQEKLREYEKLTSGDNGGNSKDIYRVTRNFQLADNSVCRAKDNYIVKLVDISSSDEGKVASCEPYALEELGIWHRTGTWHDERSRTVYGAILIKQEPGKQLRDDQLWINASPEEKQKLLKSIRKTTKKKLHTYAFKTSTNVADRIMAYDISNENVPVDFEEGQSGLEVKGVAFKSWEYSKTVTCKSKQNLKDAGFSGWFDRQFDLYWALEYEEAGIPTVVDEFKRKIGH
;
A
#
# COMPACT_ATOMS: atom_id res chain seq x y z
N MET A 1 48.41 -50.47 8.32
CA MET A 1 47.77 -49.14 8.38
C MET A 1 46.54 -49.03 7.44
N VAL A 2 45.65 -50.03 7.39
CA VAL A 2 44.48 -49.99 6.46
C VAL A 2 43.13 -50.24 7.17
N ALA A 3 43.13 -50.58 8.47
CA ALA A 3 41.91 -50.93 9.20
C ALA A 3 41.13 -49.71 9.76
N TYR A 4 41.79 -48.56 9.99
CA TYR A 4 41.15 -47.40 10.62
C TYR A 4 40.23 -46.59 9.68
N HIS A 5 40.44 -46.62 8.37
CA HIS A 5 39.63 -45.82 7.42
C HIS A 5 38.25 -46.42 7.12
N LYS A 6 38.05 -47.73 7.28
CA LYS A 6 36.75 -48.37 6.98
C LYS A 6 35.68 -48.17 8.06
N LEU A 7 36.08 -47.77 9.28
CA LEU A 7 35.17 -47.50 10.40
C LEU A 7 34.89 -46.00 10.62
N LEU A 8 35.77 -45.12 10.15
CA LEU A 8 35.61 -43.67 10.29
C LEU A 8 34.57 -43.08 9.34
N LEU A 9 34.49 -43.58 8.09
CA LEU A 9 33.57 -43.03 7.09
C LEU A 9 32.08 -43.23 7.46
N PRO A 10 31.63 -44.42 7.91
CA PRO A 10 30.23 -44.62 8.32
C PRO A 10 29.87 -43.82 9.56
N LEU A 11 30.80 -43.64 10.49
CA LEU A 11 30.61 -42.87 11.72
C LEU A 11 30.47 -41.38 11.42
N VAL A 12 31.27 -40.82 10.51
CA VAL A 12 31.16 -39.42 10.07
C VAL A 12 29.86 -39.19 9.30
N VAL A 13 29.45 -40.14 8.44
CA VAL A 13 28.17 -40.03 7.72
C VAL A 13 26.97 -40.11 8.67
N CYS A 14 27.00 -41.00 9.68
CA CYS A 14 25.97 -41.04 10.72
C CYS A 14 25.98 -39.76 11.60
N LEU A 15 27.14 -39.21 11.94
CA LEU A 15 27.22 -37.98 12.74
C LEU A 15 26.69 -36.78 11.95
N VAL A 16 27.04 -36.66 10.66
CA VAL A 16 26.53 -35.60 9.78
C VAL A 16 25.03 -35.77 9.57
N ALA A 17 24.52 -37.00 9.38
CA ALA A 17 23.09 -37.27 9.26
C ALA A 17 22.33 -36.92 10.55
N LEU A 18 22.85 -37.31 11.73
CA LEU A 18 22.28 -36.97 13.04
C LEU A 18 22.31 -35.46 13.32
N LEU A 19 23.39 -34.78 12.92
CA LEU A 19 23.52 -33.32 13.03
C LEU A 19 22.58 -32.60 12.05
N THR A 20 22.38 -33.10 10.83
CA THR A 20 21.39 -32.53 9.89
C THR A 20 19.95 -32.81 10.29
N ALA A 21 19.68 -33.95 10.94
CA ALA A 21 18.37 -34.29 11.48
C ALA A 21 18.01 -33.48 12.74
N HIS A 22 19.00 -33.01 13.50
CA HIS A 22 18.81 -32.15 14.68
C HIS A 22 18.99 -30.64 14.40
N ALA A 23 19.43 -30.24 13.20
CA ALA A 23 19.73 -28.83 12.90
C ALA A 23 18.64 -28.07 12.13
N ARG A 24 17.50 -28.67 11.81
CA ARG A 24 16.37 -27.92 11.27
C ARG A 24 15.06 -28.42 11.86
N PRO A 25 14.42 -27.65 12.76
CA PRO A 25 12.99 -27.77 12.92
C PRO A 25 12.38 -27.66 11.52
N THR A 26 11.53 -28.60 11.13
CA THR A 26 10.75 -28.45 9.91
C THR A 26 10.03 -27.09 9.99
N LEU A 27 9.91 -26.40 8.85
CA LEU A 27 9.21 -25.11 8.77
C LEU A 27 7.78 -25.20 9.32
N GLU A 28 7.20 -26.40 9.29
CA GLU A 28 5.92 -26.76 9.89
C GLU A 28 5.97 -26.88 11.43
N ALA A 29 7.04 -27.45 12.01
CA ALA A 29 7.22 -27.48 13.47
C ALA A 29 7.45 -26.07 14.05
N ARG A 30 8.17 -25.19 13.34
CA ARG A 30 8.29 -23.77 13.72
C ARG A 30 6.97 -22.98 13.61
N LYS A 31 6.07 -23.37 12.70
CA LYS A 31 4.73 -22.78 12.60
C LYS A 31 3.81 -23.20 13.75
N GLN A 32 4.00 -24.38 14.33
CA GLN A 32 3.13 -24.91 15.39
C GLN A 32 3.57 -24.54 16.81
N GLU A 33 4.86 -24.35 17.09
CA GLU A 33 5.34 -24.14 18.47
C GLU A 33 5.40 -22.68 18.95
N ASN A 34 5.19 -21.68 18.10
CA ASN A 34 5.41 -20.27 18.49
C ASN A 34 4.57 -19.25 17.72
N SER A 35 3.32 -19.57 17.40
CA SER A 35 2.45 -18.57 16.78
C SER A 35 1.87 -17.65 17.85
N TYR A 36 2.71 -16.77 18.41
CA TYR A 36 2.27 -15.56 19.13
C TYR A 36 1.13 -14.86 18.37
N TRP A 37 1.11 -14.95 17.05
CA TRP A 37 0.04 -14.50 16.16
C TRP A 37 -1.12 -15.49 16.03
N THR A 38 -1.81 -15.76 17.14
CA THR A 38 -3.19 -16.26 17.06
C THR A 38 -4.08 -15.20 16.40
N GLU A 39 -5.26 -15.59 15.90
CA GLU A 39 -6.22 -14.62 15.34
C GLU A 39 -6.56 -13.53 16.37
N ASP A 40 -6.79 -13.91 17.63
CA ASP A 40 -7.04 -12.99 18.74
C ASP A 40 -5.88 -12.00 18.96
N ASN A 41 -4.63 -12.48 18.97
CA ASN A 41 -3.47 -11.60 19.13
C ASN A 41 -3.24 -10.70 17.91
N ARG A 42 -3.60 -11.15 16.70
CA ARG A 42 -3.60 -10.31 15.50
C ARG A 42 -4.64 -9.20 15.62
N GLU A 43 -5.88 -9.52 16.00
CA GLU A 43 -6.94 -8.54 16.19
C GLU A 43 -6.56 -7.50 17.25
N ARG A 44 -6.09 -7.95 18.42
CA ARG A 44 -5.63 -7.08 19.52
C ARG A 44 -4.47 -6.18 19.10
N PHE A 45 -3.53 -6.70 18.32
CA PHE A 45 -2.44 -5.90 17.77
C PHE A 45 -2.93 -4.86 16.77
N LEU A 46 -3.84 -5.24 15.88
CA LEU A 46 -4.42 -4.33 14.88
C LEU A 46 -5.21 -3.19 15.56
N GLU A 47 -5.93 -3.50 16.64
CA GLU A 47 -6.64 -2.53 17.47
C GLU A 47 -5.67 -1.58 18.18
N TRP A 48 -4.70 -2.11 18.94
CA TRP A 48 -3.68 -1.29 19.61
C TRP A 48 -2.90 -0.42 18.61
N ARG A 49 -2.53 -0.98 17.46
CA ARG A 49 -1.88 -0.24 16.36
C ARG A 49 -2.77 0.91 15.88
N ARG A 50 -4.08 0.69 15.72
CA ARG A 50 -5.02 1.74 15.31
C ARG A 50 -5.08 2.86 16.35
N GLU A 51 -5.09 2.54 17.64
CA GLU A 51 -5.04 3.53 18.73
C GLU A 51 -3.74 4.34 18.69
N GLU A 52 -2.58 3.68 18.55
CA GLU A 52 -1.28 4.36 18.45
C GLU A 52 -1.18 5.21 17.18
N LEU A 53 -1.75 4.77 16.06
CA LEU A 53 -1.84 5.57 14.83
C LEU A 53 -2.67 6.84 15.06
N MET A 54 -3.82 6.73 15.73
CA MET A 54 -4.67 7.87 16.06
C MET A 54 -4.00 8.83 17.05
N LYS A 55 -3.32 8.30 18.08
CA LYS A 55 -2.55 9.07 19.04
C LYS A 55 -1.40 9.81 18.35
N ASN A 56 -0.63 9.12 17.51
CA ASN A 56 0.44 9.72 16.71
C ASN A 56 -0.11 10.81 15.78
N LEU A 57 -1.26 10.55 15.17
CA LEU A 57 -1.98 11.55 14.39
C LEU A 57 -2.40 12.75 15.20
N GLN A 58 -2.64 12.68 16.50
CA GLN A 58 -2.99 13.84 17.34
C GLN A 58 -1.74 14.56 17.87
N GLU A 59 -0.75 13.81 18.36
CA GLU A 59 0.44 14.33 19.03
C GLU A 59 1.46 14.95 18.06
N HIS A 60 1.57 14.42 16.84
CA HIS A 60 2.55 14.85 15.85
C HIS A 60 1.99 15.80 14.78
N GLN A 61 0.83 16.44 15.01
CA GLN A 61 0.32 17.54 14.17
C GLN A 61 0.98 18.90 14.46
N SER A 62 2.07 18.94 15.22
CA SER A 62 2.73 20.22 15.55
C SER A 62 3.24 20.96 14.29
N TRP A 63 3.40 20.27 13.17
CA TRP A 63 3.89 20.84 11.90
C TRP A 63 2.81 21.10 10.83
N ILE A 64 1.60 20.55 10.98
CA ILE A 64 0.44 20.78 10.08
C ILE A 64 -0.78 21.31 10.83
N ASN A 65 -1.58 22.10 10.14
CA ASN A 65 -2.97 22.35 10.49
C ASN A 65 -3.83 21.35 9.72
N MET A 66 -4.56 20.54 10.45
CA MET A 66 -5.64 19.75 9.89
C MET A 66 -6.88 20.65 9.80
N PRO A 67 -7.61 20.69 8.67
CA PRO A 67 -8.88 21.38 8.64
C PRO A 67 -9.84 20.75 9.66
N GLU A 68 -10.60 21.59 10.39
CA GLU A 68 -11.56 21.14 11.42
C GLU A 68 -12.65 20.22 10.85
N ALA A 69 -13.00 20.41 9.58
CA ALA A 69 -13.91 19.55 8.84
C ALA A 69 -13.15 18.76 7.78
N TRP A 70 -13.54 17.48 7.59
CA TRP A 70 -13.10 16.68 6.44
C TRP A 70 -13.65 17.29 5.16
N THR A 71 -12.93 18.26 4.61
CA THR A 71 -13.27 18.87 3.32
C THR A 71 -12.47 18.12 2.27
N CYS A 72 -13.17 17.23 1.59
CA CYS A 72 -12.67 16.58 0.41
C CYS A 72 -13.10 17.42 -0.79
N PRO A 73 -12.20 18.17 -1.47
CA PRO A 73 -12.53 18.89 -2.70
C PRO A 73 -12.77 17.86 -3.82
N GLY A 74 -13.89 17.13 -3.75
CA GLY A 74 -14.00 15.81 -4.38
C GLY A 74 -15.37 15.13 -4.19
N MET A 75 -16.45 15.89 -4.30
CA MET A 75 -17.49 15.58 -5.30
C MET A 75 -18.26 14.25 -5.18
N ASN A 76 -19.51 14.40 -4.76
CA ASN A 76 -20.63 13.52 -5.06
C ASN A 76 -21.04 13.60 -6.56
N LYS A 77 -22.17 12.99 -6.93
CA LYS A 77 -22.76 13.04 -8.29
C LYS A 77 -22.88 14.45 -8.93
N ASN A 78 -22.82 15.52 -8.14
CA ASN A 78 -22.96 16.91 -8.60
C ASN A 78 -21.63 17.66 -8.74
N GLY A 79 -20.50 17.07 -8.36
CA GLY A 79 -19.21 17.75 -8.42
C GLY A 79 -18.46 17.54 -9.75
N PRO A 80 -17.55 18.45 -10.14
CA PRO A 80 -16.94 18.46 -11.48
C PRO A 80 -16.26 17.18 -12.00
N TYR A 81 -15.81 16.24 -11.17
CA TYR A 81 -15.21 14.97 -11.61
C TYR A 81 -16.25 13.96 -12.12
N PHE A 82 -17.50 14.03 -11.64
CA PHE A 82 -18.56 13.07 -11.93
C PHE A 82 -19.89 13.72 -12.35
N SER A 83 -19.94 15.05 -12.47
CA SER A 83 -21.15 15.76 -12.88
C SER A 83 -21.57 15.39 -14.30
N ALA A 84 -22.88 15.30 -14.52
CA ALA A 84 -23.45 15.00 -15.82
C ALA A 84 -23.10 16.11 -16.83
N GLY A 85 -22.12 15.86 -17.69
CA GLY A 85 -21.63 16.84 -18.69
C GLY A 85 -20.15 16.71 -18.99
N THR A 86 -19.35 16.22 -18.04
CA THR A 86 -17.97 15.80 -18.28
C THR A 86 -17.99 14.46 -19.02
N LYS A 87 -17.99 14.53 -20.36
CA LYS A 87 -18.04 13.43 -21.35
C LYS A 87 -17.50 12.08 -20.82
N SER A 88 -18.39 11.27 -20.23
CA SER A 88 -18.10 9.99 -19.59
C SER A 88 -18.54 8.77 -20.40
N THR A 89 -19.00 8.96 -21.64
CA THR A 89 -19.54 7.92 -22.52
C THR A 89 -18.54 6.79 -22.85
N LEU A 90 -17.30 6.94 -22.41
CA LEU A 90 -16.19 6.15 -22.90
C LEU A 90 -15.79 4.97 -22.00
N ILE A 91 -16.15 5.03 -20.71
CA ILE A 91 -16.01 3.89 -19.79
C ILE A 91 -17.27 3.00 -19.82
N GLN A 92 -18.41 3.54 -20.26
CA GLN A 92 -19.73 2.89 -20.27
C GLN A 92 -19.79 1.56 -21.04
N GLU A 93 -19.17 1.49 -22.22
CA GLU A 93 -19.37 0.35 -23.13
C GLU A 93 -18.38 -0.81 -22.95
N LYS A 94 -17.29 -0.65 -22.17
CA LYS A 94 -16.13 -1.56 -22.23
C LYS A 94 -15.78 -2.31 -20.95
N LEU A 95 -16.40 -2.03 -19.80
CA LEU A 95 -16.11 -2.76 -18.55
C LEU A 95 -16.36 -4.27 -18.66
N ARG A 96 -17.31 -4.71 -19.51
CA ARG A 96 -17.57 -6.15 -19.75
C ARG A 96 -16.39 -6.87 -20.41
N GLU A 97 -15.45 -6.14 -21.00
CA GLU A 97 -14.24 -6.70 -21.62
C GLU A 97 -13.03 -6.66 -20.68
N TYR A 98 -13.19 -6.14 -19.47
CA TYR A 98 -12.13 -6.02 -18.49
C TYR A 98 -12.13 -7.17 -17.50
N GLU A 99 -10.96 -7.47 -16.96
CA GLU A 99 -10.80 -8.49 -15.93
C GLU A 99 -11.09 -7.87 -14.57
N LYS A 100 -12.14 -8.35 -13.89
CA LYS A 100 -12.44 -7.94 -12.52
C LYS A 100 -11.33 -8.45 -11.59
N LEU A 101 -10.68 -7.54 -10.88
CA LEU A 101 -9.68 -7.90 -9.88
C LEU A 101 -10.41 -8.28 -8.58
N THR A 102 -10.13 -9.48 -8.07
CA THR A 102 -10.82 -10.06 -6.91
C THR A 102 -10.08 -9.87 -5.58
N SER A 103 -8.82 -9.43 -5.61
CA SER A 103 -8.00 -9.21 -4.41
C SER A 103 -7.06 -8.02 -4.56
N GLY A 104 -6.60 -7.49 -3.42
CA GLY A 104 -5.46 -6.57 -3.33
C GLY A 104 -5.72 -5.09 -3.63
N ASP A 105 -6.76 -4.76 -4.41
CA ASP A 105 -7.00 -3.37 -4.83
C ASP A 105 -8.27 -2.72 -4.22
N ASN A 106 -9.14 -3.49 -3.52
CA ASN A 106 -10.45 -3.05 -3.03
C ASN A 106 -10.44 -2.11 -1.79
N GLY A 107 -9.45 -1.22 -1.67
CA GLY A 107 -9.44 -0.20 -0.62
C GLY A 107 -10.61 0.80 -0.73
N GLY A 108 -11.20 1.19 0.39
CA GLY A 108 -12.06 2.38 0.47
C GLY A 108 -13.52 2.22 0.05
N ASN A 109 -14.09 3.29 -0.52
CA ASN A 109 -15.46 3.32 -1.07
C ASN A 109 -15.58 2.67 -2.46
N SER A 110 -14.58 1.86 -2.83
CA SER A 110 -14.52 1.13 -4.08
C SER A 110 -15.54 0.02 -4.08
N LYS A 111 -16.36 -0.02 -5.11
CA LYS A 111 -17.25 -1.15 -5.34
C LYS A 111 -16.50 -2.27 -6.02
N ASP A 112 -15.88 -1.95 -7.15
CA ASP A 112 -15.18 -2.93 -7.99
C ASP A 112 -13.99 -2.29 -8.70
N ILE A 113 -13.00 -3.12 -9.01
CA ILE A 113 -11.81 -2.71 -9.77
C ILE A 113 -11.59 -3.67 -10.92
N TYR A 114 -11.28 -3.10 -12.08
CA TYR A 114 -11.14 -3.81 -13.33
C TYR A 114 -9.81 -3.48 -13.98
N ARG A 115 -9.09 -4.50 -14.46
CA ARG A 115 -7.89 -4.32 -15.28
C ARG A 115 -8.29 -4.13 -16.75
N VAL A 116 -7.72 -3.12 -17.38
CA VAL A 116 -7.85 -2.90 -18.82
C VAL A 116 -7.02 -3.94 -19.57
N THR A 117 -7.69 -4.81 -20.33
CA THR A 117 -7.07 -5.90 -21.10
C THR A 117 -6.98 -5.60 -22.59
N ARG A 118 -7.60 -4.51 -23.07
CA ARG A 118 -7.68 -4.14 -24.50
C ARG A 118 -7.40 -2.67 -24.72
N ASN A 119 -6.91 -2.34 -25.90
CA ASN A 119 -6.70 -0.95 -26.29
C ASN A 119 -8.04 -0.26 -26.52
N PHE A 120 -8.19 0.98 -26.04
CA PHE A 120 -9.31 1.82 -26.40
C PHE A 120 -8.92 3.30 -26.46
N GLN A 121 -9.61 4.05 -27.31
CA GLN A 121 -9.40 5.47 -27.48
C GLN A 121 -10.34 6.25 -26.55
N LEU A 122 -9.78 7.23 -25.85
CA LEU A 122 -10.46 8.19 -24.99
C LEU A 122 -11.08 9.35 -25.78
N ALA A 123 -11.95 10.13 -25.12
CA ALA A 123 -12.75 11.17 -25.75
C ALA A 123 -11.89 12.37 -26.18
N ASP A 124 -10.71 12.50 -25.59
CA ASP A 124 -9.66 13.45 -25.94
C ASP A 124 -8.68 12.91 -27.02
N ASN A 125 -9.03 11.78 -27.67
CA ASN A 125 -8.22 11.05 -28.64
C ASN A 125 -6.93 10.41 -28.09
N SER A 126 -6.68 10.45 -26.78
CA SER A 126 -5.59 9.66 -26.19
C SER A 126 -5.93 8.16 -26.23
N VAL A 127 -4.91 7.30 -26.28
CA VAL A 127 -5.10 5.84 -26.36
C VAL A 127 -4.72 5.21 -25.03
N CYS A 128 -5.70 4.59 -24.37
CA CYS A 128 -5.47 3.67 -23.28
C CYS A 128 -5.03 2.33 -23.88
N ARG A 129 -3.76 1.95 -23.71
CA ARG A 129 -3.23 0.69 -24.23
C ARG A 129 -3.25 -0.38 -23.14
N ALA A 130 -3.65 -1.59 -23.49
CA ALA A 130 -3.68 -2.73 -22.57
C ALA A 130 -2.33 -2.97 -21.87
N LYS A 131 -1.23 -2.81 -22.62
CA LYS A 131 0.15 -3.01 -22.15
C LYS A 131 0.64 -1.98 -21.12
N ASP A 132 -0.09 -0.88 -20.94
CA ASP A 132 0.32 0.21 -20.06
C ASP A 132 -0.24 0.06 -18.63
N ASN A 133 -0.80 -1.12 -18.30
CA ASN A 133 -1.31 -1.52 -16.97
C ASN A 133 -2.32 -0.52 -16.38
N TYR A 134 -3.38 -0.20 -17.12
CA TYR A 134 -4.46 0.63 -16.59
C TYR A 134 -5.47 -0.19 -15.78
N ILE A 135 -6.02 0.42 -14.74
CA ILE A 135 -7.21 -0.06 -14.03
C ILE A 135 -8.34 0.94 -14.09
N VAL A 136 -9.56 0.45 -14.00
CA VAL A 136 -10.77 1.22 -13.75
C VAL A 136 -11.29 0.88 -12.36
N LYS A 137 -11.37 1.89 -11.50
CA LYS A 137 -11.92 1.79 -10.15
C LYS A 137 -13.33 2.38 -10.15
N LEU A 138 -14.32 1.59 -9.74
CA LEU A 138 -15.70 2.02 -9.59
C LEU A 138 -15.97 2.45 -8.16
N VAL A 139 -16.55 3.63 -8.00
CA VAL A 139 -16.97 4.20 -6.72
C VAL A 139 -18.48 4.44 -6.74
N ASP A 140 -19.15 4.11 -5.65
CA ASP A 140 -20.58 4.38 -5.53
C ASP A 140 -20.84 5.86 -5.26
N ILE A 141 -21.45 6.53 -6.23
CA ILE A 141 -21.84 7.95 -6.14
C ILE A 141 -23.35 8.13 -5.99
N SER A 142 -24.10 7.03 -5.83
CA SER A 142 -25.55 7.04 -5.77
C SER A 142 -26.09 7.35 -4.37
N SER A 143 -25.37 6.92 -3.34
CA SER A 143 -25.73 7.09 -1.91
C SER A 143 -25.23 8.39 -1.28
N SER A 144 -24.54 9.23 -2.04
CA SER A 144 -24.20 10.57 -1.59
C SER A 144 -25.43 11.47 -1.65
N ASP A 145 -26.28 11.38 -0.63
CA ASP A 145 -27.23 12.44 -0.28
C ASP A 145 -26.46 13.78 -0.25
N GLU A 146 -27.14 14.88 -0.60
CA GLU A 146 -26.59 16.22 -0.75
C GLU A 146 -25.51 16.56 0.30
N GLY A 147 -24.24 16.34 -0.06
CA GLY A 147 -23.07 16.67 0.78
C GLY A 147 -22.22 15.52 1.32
N LYS A 148 -22.60 14.24 1.23
CA LYS A 148 -21.72 13.12 1.66
C LYS A 148 -20.66 12.79 0.60
N VAL A 149 -19.40 12.72 1.02
CA VAL A 149 -18.21 12.51 0.16
C VAL A 149 -18.16 11.05 -0.31
N ALA A 150 -18.09 10.84 -1.63
CA ALA A 150 -17.98 9.49 -2.21
C ALA A 150 -16.51 9.00 -2.31
N SER A 151 -15.54 9.85 -2.67
CA SER A 151 -14.10 9.50 -2.64
C SER A 151 -13.21 10.73 -2.84
N CYS A 152 -12.07 10.82 -2.14
CA CYS A 152 -11.04 11.85 -2.37
C CYS A 152 -10.00 11.51 -3.44
N GLU A 153 -10.07 10.32 -3.98
CA GLU A 153 -9.06 9.78 -4.89
C GLU A 153 -8.93 10.54 -6.22
N PRO A 154 -10.00 10.96 -6.93
CA PRO A 154 -9.85 11.74 -8.15
C PRO A 154 -9.04 13.04 -7.96
N TYR A 155 -9.36 13.79 -6.92
CA TYR A 155 -8.68 15.04 -6.60
C TYR A 155 -7.22 14.79 -6.25
N ALA A 156 -6.98 13.77 -5.41
CA ALA A 156 -5.64 13.39 -5.03
C ALA A 156 -4.78 13.01 -6.23
N LEU A 157 -5.30 12.18 -7.12
CA LEU A 157 -4.58 11.78 -8.32
C LEU A 157 -4.28 12.98 -9.23
N GLU A 158 -5.21 13.93 -9.36
CA GLU A 158 -5.04 15.12 -10.20
C GLU A 158 -3.92 16.02 -9.69
N GLU A 159 -4.02 16.41 -8.42
CA GLU A 159 -3.04 17.26 -7.77
C GLU A 159 -1.66 16.60 -7.78
N LEU A 160 -1.59 15.28 -7.57
CA LEU A 160 -0.34 14.52 -7.61
C LEU A 160 0.26 14.36 -9.02
N GLY A 161 -0.49 14.75 -10.07
CA GLY A 161 -0.09 14.54 -11.45
C GLY A 161 0.05 13.05 -11.80
N ILE A 162 -0.60 12.17 -11.04
CA ILE A 162 -0.68 10.74 -11.34
C ILE A 162 -1.72 10.62 -12.44
N TRP A 163 -1.36 10.10 -13.61
CA TRP A 163 -2.28 10.09 -14.75
C TRP A 163 -3.57 9.35 -14.39
N HIS A 164 -4.68 10.09 -14.46
CA HIS A 164 -6.01 9.56 -14.26
C HIS A 164 -7.02 10.28 -15.17
N ARG A 165 -8.17 9.64 -15.34
CA ARG A 165 -9.36 10.19 -16.00
C ARG A 165 -10.59 9.77 -15.21
N THR A 166 -11.58 10.64 -15.13
CA THR A 166 -12.85 10.33 -14.46
C THR A 166 -14.03 10.37 -15.42
N GLY A 167 -15.08 9.66 -15.03
CA GLY A 167 -16.38 9.72 -15.68
C GLY A 167 -17.42 8.99 -14.84
N THR A 168 -18.66 8.93 -15.33
CA THR A 168 -19.73 8.10 -14.79
C THR A 168 -19.88 6.80 -15.58
N TRP A 169 -20.14 5.71 -14.87
CA TRP A 169 -20.53 4.41 -15.43
C TRP A 169 -21.96 4.07 -15.00
N HIS A 170 -22.77 3.58 -15.93
CA HIS A 170 -24.16 3.22 -15.69
C HIS A 170 -24.30 1.70 -15.75
N ASP A 171 -24.71 1.09 -14.66
CA ASP A 171 -25.08 -0.32 -14.68
C ASP A 171 -26.52 -0.46 -15.21
N GLU A 172 -26.65 -0.92 -16.45
CA GLU A 172 -27.96 -1.14 -17.08
C GLU A 172 -28.83 -2.15 -16.31
N ARG A 173 -28.24 -3.11 -15.60
CA ARG A 173 -28.97 -4.17 -14.89
C ARG A 173 -29.53 -3.68 -13.56
N SER A 174 -28.73 -2.96 -12.79
CA SER A 174 -29.13 -2.43 -11.48
C SER A 174 -29.71 -1.02 -11.53
N ARG A 175 -29.59 -0.32 -12.68
CA ARG A 175 -29.89 1.11 -12.85
C ARG A 175 -29.09 2.03 -11.94
N THR A 176 -27.99 1.53 -11.36
CA THR A 176 -27.11 2.31 -10.49
C THR A 176 -26.07 3.07 -11.31
N VAL A 177 -25.78 4.30 -10.88
CA VAL A 177 -24.71 5.12 -11.46
C VAL A 177 -23.52 5.10 -10.52
N TYR A 178 -22.36 4.74 -11.06
CA TYR A 178 -21.08 4.72 -10.38
C TYR A 178 -20.17 5.81 -10.95
N GLY A 179 -19.28 6.36 -10.12
CA GLY A 179 -18.11 7.08 -10.60
C GLY A 179 -17.07 6.07 -11.06
N ALA A 180 -16.44 6.32 -12.20
CA ALA A 180 -15.38 5.50 -12.74
C ALA A 180 -14.09 6.31 -12.84
N ILE A 181 -13.01 5.76 -12.31
CA ILE A 181 -11.69 6.38 -12.28
C ILE A 181 -10.74 5.45 -13.05
N LEU A 182 -10.26 5.90 -14.20
CA LEU A 182 -9.21 5.22 -14.95
C LEU A 182 -7.86 5.69 -14.40
N ILE A 183 -7.04 4.75 -13.93
CA ILE A 183 -5.75 5.03 -13.26
C ILE A 183 -4.67 4.21 -13.96
N LYS A 184 -3.52 4.82 -14.24
CA LYS A 184 -2.33 4.07 -14.66
C LYS A 184 -1.71 3.39 -13.45
N GLN A 185 -1.64 2.06 -13.41
CA GLN A 185 -0.93 1.39 -12.32
C GLN A 185 0.56 1.59 -12.49
N GLU A 186 1.18 2.13 -11.43
CA GLU A 186 2.62 2.05 -11.28
C GLU A 186 3.02 0.58 -11.01
N PRO A 187 4.20 0.14 -11.47
CA PRO A 187 4.65 -1.22 -11.23
C PRO A 187 4.84 -1.47 -9.72
N GLY A 188 4.57 -2.70 -9.30
CA GLY A 188 4.78 -3.18 -7.95
C GLY A 188 3.73 -4.20 -7.50
N LYS A 189 4.05 -4.97 -6.46
CA LYS A 189 3.18 -5.97 -5.85
C LYS A 189 3.11 -5.78 -4.34
N GLN A 190 2.04 -6.25 -3.72
CA GLN A 190 2.00 -6.38 -2.26
C GLN A 190 3.05 -7.41 -1.84
N LEU A 191 3.73 -7.18 -0.73
CA LEU A 191 4.81 -8.07 -0.29
C LEU A 191 4.35 -9.52 -0.11
N ARG A 192 3.14 -9.72 0.41
CA ARG A 192 2.54 -11.05 0.59
C ARG A 192 2.30 -11.82 -0.71
N ASP A 193 2.25 -11.11 -1.84
CA ASP A 193 2.02 -11.68 -3.17
C ASP A 193 3.31 -11.70 -4.01
N ASP A 194 4.42 -11.21 -3.46
CA ASP A 194 5.69 -11.12 -4.17
C ASP A 194 6.61 -12.29 -3.80
N GLN A 195 6.85 -13.18 -4.78
CA GLN A 195 7.66 -14.38 -4.56
C GLN A 195 9.13 -14.05 -4.21
N LEU A 196 9.66 -12.92 -4.70
CA LEU A 196 11.02 -12.50 -4.39
C LEU A 196 11.11 -12.08 -2.92
N TRP A 197 10.11 -11.35 -2.41
CA TRP A 197 9.99 -11.05 -0.98
C TRP A 197 9.81 -12.31 -0.13
N ILE A 198 8.89 -13.20 -0.51
CA ILE A 198 8.57 -14.42 0.24
C ILE A 198 9.82 -15.30 0.42
N ASN A 199 10.63 -15.41 -0.64
CA ASN A 199 11.82 -16.25 -0.66
C ASN A 199 13.09 -15.58 -0.10
N ALA A 200 13.07 -14.26 0.12
CA ALA A 200 14.22 -13.52 0.63
C ALA A 200 14.60 -13.97 2.05
N SER A 201 15.92 -14.02 2.33
CA SER A 201 16.40 -14.32 3.68
C SER A 201 16.03 -13.20 4.66
N PRO A 202 16.00 -13.44 5.98
CA PRO A 202 15.78 -12.39 6.96
C PRO A 202 16.72 -11.18 6.75
N GLU A 203 18.01 -11.42 6.54
CA GLU A 203 19.02 -10.37 6.32
C GLU A 203 18.75 -9.56 5.05
N GLU A 204 18.28 -10.21 3.99
CA GLU A 204 17.88 -9.56 2.75
C GLU A 204 16.60 -8.73 2.95
N LYS A 205 15.58 -9.29 3.62
CA LYS A 205 14.37 -8.54 4.01
C LYS A 205 14.70 -7.30 4.83
N GLN A 206 15.65 -7.37 5.76
CA GLN A 206 16.09 -6.19 6.53
C GLN A 206 16.66 -5.08 5.63
N LYS A 207 17.48 -5.44 4.64
CA LYS A 207 18.03 -4.47 3.68
C LYS A 207 16.92 -3.88 2.81
N LEU A 208 16.02 -4.73 2.31
CA LEU A 208 14.88 -4.31 1.49
C LEU A 208 13.96 -3.36 2.24
N LEU A 209 13.59 -3.66 3.50
CA LEU A 209 12.73 -2.79 4.30
C LEU A 209 13.33 -1.40 4.53
N LYS A 210 14.65 -1.31 4.74
CA LYS A 210 15.34 0.00 4.81
C LYS A 210 15.22 0.76 3.48
N SER A 211 15.39 0.07 2.36
CA SER A 211 15.26 0.64 1.01
C SER A 211 13.81 1.04 0.68
N ILE A 212 12.83 0.22 1.06
CA ILE A 212 11.39 0.51 0.92
C ILE A 212 11.07 1.77 1.72
N ARG A 213 11.40 1.80 3.02
CA ARG A 213 11.17 2.97 3.89
C ARG A 213 11.72 4.24 3.27
N LYS A 214 12.98 4.22 2.82
CA LYS A 214 13.63 5.37 2.16
C LYS A 214 12.91 5.80 0.90
N THR A 215 12.51 4.83 0.06
CA THR A 215 11.85 5.09 -1.23
C THR A 215 10.43 5.62 -1.04
N THR A 216 9.65 5.02 -0.14
CA THR A 216 8.32 5.46 0.29
C THR A 216 8.36 6.88 0.82
N LYS A 217 9.30 7.17 1.73
CA LYS A 217 9.49 8.52 2.29
C LYS A 217 9.79 9.55 1.21
N LYS A 218 10.75 9.25 0.33
CA LYS A 218 11.15 10.14 -0.77
C LYS A 218 9.98 10.40 -1.71
N LYS A 219 9.19 9.38 -2.03
CA LYS A 219 8.06 9.49 -2.95
C LYS A 219 6.87 10.24 -2.33
N LEU A 220 6.52 9.98 -1.07
CA LEU A 220 5.53 10.77 -0.34
C LEU A 220 5.97 12.22 -0.17
N HIS A 221 7.25 12.45 0.15
CA HIS A 221 7.81 13.80 0.18
C HIS A 221 7.83 14.44 -1.23
N THR A 222 7.86 13.67 -2.31
CA THR A 222 7.69 14.25 -3.64
C THR A 222 6.24 14.65 -3.84
N TYR A 223 5.30 13.77 -3.52
CA TYR A 223 3.87 14.01 -3.65
C TYR A 223 3.36 15.17 -2.80
N ALA A 224 3.70 15.20 -1.51
CA ALA A 224 3.26 16.26 -0.61
C ALA A 224 3.89 17.64 -0.92
N PHE A 225 4.90 17.73 -1.80
CA PHE A 225 5.67 18.97 -1.99
C PHE A 225 5.89 19.40 -3.43
N LYS A 226 5.64 18.53 -4.42
CA LYS A 226 5.77 18.83 -5.84
C LYS A 226 4.49 19.43 -6.43
N THR A 227 3.38 19.41 -5.70
CA THR A 227 2.04 19.61 -6.25
C THR A 227 1.45 20.94 -5.81
N SER A 228 0.96 21.69 -6.80
CA SER A 228 0.28 22.99 -6.73
C SER A 228 1.12 24.26 -6.50
N THR A 229 0.79 25.25 -7.33
CA THR A 229 1.24 26.65 -7.36
C THR A 229 0.94 27.43 -6.08
N ASN A 230 0.16 26.87 -5.16
CA ASN A 230 -0.13 27.45 -3.86
C ASN A 230 0.60 26.66 -2.77
N VAL A 231 1.57 27.29 -2.12
CA VAL A 231 2.47 26.65 -1.14
C VAL A 231 1.75 26.18 0.14
N ALA A 232 0.48 26.55 0.32
CA ALA A 232 -0.28 26.31 1.53
C ALA A 232 -0.85 24.88 1.63
N ASP A 233 -1.32 24.29 0.54
CA ASP A 233 -2.13 23.07 0.58
C ASP A 233 -1.39 21.86 0.02
N ARG A 234 -1.23 20.81 0.85
CA ARG A 234 -0.50 19.57 0.53
C ARG A 234 -1.42 18.37 0.60
N ILE A 235 -1.27 17.42 -0.32
CA ILE A 235 -1.98 16.15 -0.25
C ILE A 235 -1.12 15.13 0.50
N MET A 236 -1.75 14.48 1.47
CA MET A 236 -1.11 13.49 2.32
C MET A 236 -1.83 12.15 2.21
N ALA A 237 -1.09 11.09 1.86
CA ALA A 237 -1.55 9.72 2.05
C ALA A 237 -1.44 9.37 3.54
N TYR A 238 -2.55 8.96 4.14
CA TYR A 238 -2.58 8.54 5.55
C TYR A 238 -2.26 7.07 5.72
N ASP A 239 -2.75 6.24 4.80
CA ASP A 239 -2.55 4.80 4.85
C ASP A 239 -1.31 4.43 4.02
N ILE A 240 -0.21 4.19 4.72
CA ILE A 240 1.07 3.78 4.13
C ILE A 240 1.41 2.33 4.48
N SER A 241 0.39 1.51 4.71
CA SER A 241 0.54 0.07 4.95
C SER A 241 1.17 -0.67 3.77
N ASN A 242 1.74 -1.84 4.06
CA ASN A 242 2.23 -2.79 3.06
C ASN A 242 1.16 -3.20 2.02
N GLU A 243 -0.13 -3.10 2.36
CA GLU A 243 -1.24 -3.36 1.44
C GLU A 243 -1.43 -2.21 0.43
N ASN A 244 -1.22 -0.97 0.87
CA ASN A 244 -1.41 0.24 0.08
C ASN A 244 -0.12 0.79 -0.55
N VAL A 245 1.03 0.19 -0.24
CA VAL A 245 2.33 0.54 -0.83
C VAL A 245 2.93 -0.68 -1.53
N PRO A 246 2.50 -1.00 -2.77
CA PRO A 246 3.14 -2.02 -3.57
C PRO A 246 4.61 -1.69 -3.85
N VAL A 247 5.44 -2.72 -3.90
CA VAL A 247 6.88 -2.61 -4.12
C VAL A 247 7.26 -3.30 -5.42
N ASP A 248 8.07 -2.63 -6.24
CA ASP A 248 8.68 -3.20 -7.44
C ASP A 248 10.11 -3.61 -7.10
N PHE A 249 10.37 -4.91 -7.15
CA PHE A 249 11.70 -5.47 -6.92
C PHE A 249 12.39 -5.83 -8.24
N GLU A 250 13.71 -5.73 -8.25
CA GLU A 250 14.54 -6.21 -9.35
C GLU A 250 15.72 -7.04 -8.84
N GLU A 251 16.07 -8.12 -9.53
CA GLU A 251 17.29 -8.87 -9.25
C GLU A 251 18.48 -8.14 -9.87
N GLY A 252 19.30 -7.53 -9.02
CA GLY A 252 20.55 -6.88 -9.39
C GLY A 252 21.76 -7.81 -9.26
N GLN A 253 22.94 -7.29 -9.63
CA GLN A 253 24.21 -8.04 -9.48
C GLN A 253 24.55 -8.35 -8.01
N SER A 254 24.04 -7.53 -7.08
CA SER A 254 24.28 -7.62 -5.63
C SER A 254 23.16 -8.31 -4.84
N GLY A 255 22.14 -8.85 -5.51
CA GLY A 255 20.94 -9.42 -4.90
C GLY A 255 19.67 -8.62 -5.23
N LEU A 256 18.62 -8.82 -4.43
CA LEU A 256 17.34 -8.16 -4.65
C LEU A 256 17.40 -6.67 -4.29
N GLU A 257 16.90 -5.81 -5.18
CA GLU A 257 16.88 -4.36 -5.01
C GLU A 257 15.47 -3.78 -5.16
N VAL A 258 15.21 -2.65 -4.49
CA VAL A 258 13.94 -1.93 -4.58
C VAL A 258 14.03 -0.94 -5.73
N LYS A 259 13.38 -1.26 -6.84
CA LYS A 259 13.32 -0.41 -8.03
C LYS A 259 12.35 0.75 -7.86
N GLY A 260 11.24 0.50 -7.16
CA GLY A 260 10.22 1.51 -6.94
C GLY A 260 9.18 1.09 -5.91
N VAL A 261 8.37 2.06 -5.51
CA VAL A 261 7.15 1.83 -4.72
C VAL A 261 6.01 2.57 -5.38
N ALA A 262 4.82 2.00 -5.34
CA ALA A 262 3.58 2.64 -5.77
C ALA A 262 2.75 3.05 -4.53
N PHE A 263 1.74 3.89 -4.73
CA PHE A 263 0.74 4.18 -3.70
C PHE A 263 -0.64 3.90 -4.27
N LYS A 264 -1.40 3.07 -3.56
CA LYS A 264 -2.78 2.76 -3.84
C LYS A 264 -3.68 3.48 -2.83
N SER A 265 -4.98 3.45 -3.10
CA SER A 265 -6.00 3.79 -2.11
C SER A 265 -5.96 5.24 -1.62
N TRP A 266 -6.08 6.18 -2.57
CA TRP A 266 -6.05 7.62 -2.26
C TRP A 266 -7.37 8.16 -1.69
N GLU A 267 -8.36 7.30 -1.45
CA GLU A 267 -9.68 7.70 -0.94
C GLU A 267 -9.64 8.40 0.43
N TYR A 268 -8.64 8.08 1.26
CA TYR A 268 -8.46 8.64 2.61
C TYR A 268 -7.40 9.75 2.66
N SER A 269 -6.94 10.19 1.50
CA SER A 269 -6.02 11.32 1.43
C SER A 269 -6.67 12.60 1.94
N LYS A 270 -5.85 13.52 2.48
CA LYS A 270 -6.32 14.85 2.89
C LYS A 270 -5.42 15.95 2.39
N THR A 271 -6.05 17.09 2.18
CA THR A 271 -5.36 18.37 2.11
C THR A 271 -4.97 18.79 3.53
N VAL A 272 -3.68 19.03 3.75
CA VAL A 272 -3.13 19.56 5.00
C VAL A 272 -2.44 20.88 4.71
N THR A 273 -2.59 21.84 5.63
CA THR A 273 -1.90 23.13 5.52
C THR A 273 -0.72 23.16 6.46
N CYS A 274 0.47 23.45 5.95
CA CYS A 274 1.67 23.42 6.78
C CYS A 274 1.74 24.68 7.66
N LYS A 275 2.02 24.52 8.96
CA LYS A 275 2.12 25.65 9.91
C LYS A 275 3.29 26.59 9.59
N SER A 276 4.37 26.06 9.00
CA SER A 276 5.48 26.87 8.49
C SER A 276 6.28 26.12 7.41
N LYS A 277 6.93 26.87 6.52
CA LYS A 277 7.87 26.31 5.51
C LYS A 277 9.12 25.67 6.14
N GLN A 278 9.43 25.97 7.41
CA GLN A 278 10.62 25.47 8.12
C GLN A 278 10.34 24.11 8.79
N ASN A 279 9.14 23.91 9.36
CA ASN A 279 8.71 22.62 9.94
C ASN A 279 8.57 21.50 8.89
N LEU A 280 8.56 21.90 7.62
CA LEU A 280 8.52 21.08 6.44
C LEU A 280 9.89 20.56 5.99
N LYS A 281 10.99 21.25 6.33
CA LYS A 281 12.36 20.85 5.98
C LYS A 281 12.89 19.80 6.95
N ASP A 282 12.27 18.63 6.95
CA ASP A 282 12.80 17.38 7.49
C ASP A 282 12.26 16.94 8.87
N ALA A 283 12.40 17.66 9.99
CA ALA A 283 12.14 17.03 11.30
C ALA A 283 10.67 16.61 11.55
N GLY A 284 9.69 17.46 11.23
CA GLY A 284 8.27 17.19 11.50
C GLY A 284 7.69 16.07 10.65
N PHE A 285 7.77 16.22 9.32
CA PHE A 285 7.33 15.19 8.36
C PHE A 285 8.11 13.89 8.51
N SER A 286 9.44 13.96 8.68
CA SER A 286 10.27 12.76 8.88
C SER A 286 9.83 12.00 10.12
N GLY A 287 9.70 12.66 11.26
CA GLY A 287 9.31 12.02 12.52
C GLY A 287 7.92 11.40 12.44
N TRP A 288 6.96 12.10 11.84
CA TRP A 288 5.62 11.56 11.59
C TRP A 288 5.69 10.32 10.69
N PHE A 289 6.35 10.42 9.54
CA PHE A 289 6.45 9.33 8.57
C PHE A 289 7.13 8.11 9.20
N ASP A 290 8.24 8.34 9.91
CA ASP A 290 9.04 7.29 10.51
C ASP A 290 8.20 6.49 11.53
N ARG A 291 7.47 7.15 12.42
CA ARG A 291 6.53 6.46 13.34
C ARG A 291 5.41 5.73 12.61
N GLN A 292 4.78 6.38 11.62
CA GLN A 292 3.67 5.76 10.88
C GLN A 292 4.13 4.50 10.16
N PHE A 293 5.26 4.59 9.45
CA PHE A 293 5.85 3.46 8.77
C PHE A 293 6.16 2.34 9.75
N ASP A 294 6.73 2.66 10.92
CA ASP A 294 7.06 1.65 11.92
C ASP A 294 5.84 0.93 12.51
N LEU A 295 4.71 1.63 12.68
CA LEU A 295 3.45 1.02 13.10
C LEU A 295 2.83 0.16 11.99
N TYR A 296 2.77 0.68 10.76
CA TYR A 296 2.14 0.01 9.63
C TYR A 296 2.88 -1.25 9.17
N TRP A 297 4.22 -1.25 9.26
CA TRP A 297 5.10 -2.30 8.76
C TRP A 297 5.66 -3.22 9.85
N ALA A 298 5.06 -3.15 11.04
CA ALA A 298 5.53 -3.87 12.22
C ALA A 298 5.57 -5.40 12.04
N LEU A 299 4.61 -5.98 11.32
CA LEU A 299 4.58 -7.42 11.05
C LEU A 299 5.70 -7.84 10.08
N GLU A 300 5.96 -7.03 9.06
CA GLU A 300 7.03 -7.26 8.08
C GLU A 300 8.40 -7.16 8.76
N TYR A 301 8.55 -6.26 9.71
CA TYR A 301 9.77 -6.16 10.50
C TYR A 301 10.00 -7.37 11.40
N GLU A 302 8.95 -7.92 12.01
CA GLU A 302 9.06 -9.15 12.78
C GLU A 302 9.44 -10.34 11.89
N GLU A 303 8.83 -10.47 10.70
CA GLU A 303 9.23 -11.47 9.72
C GLU A 303 10.71 -11.32 9.28
N ALA A 304 11.23 -10.09 9.28
CA ALA A 304 12.62 -9.79 9.00
C ALA A 304 13.54 -9.94 10.24
N GLY A 305 13.01 -10.31 11.40
CA GLY A 305 13.76 -10.46 12.65
C GLY A 305 14.32 -9.13 13.18
N ILE A 306 13.66 -8.01 12.91
CA ILE A 306 14.04 -6.69 13.43
C ILE A 306 13.29 -6.45 14.74
N PRO A 307 13.99 -6.09 15.84
CA PRO A 307 13.34 -5.65 17.06
C PRO A 307 12.53 -4.39 16.80
N THR A 308 11.22 -4.44 17.03
CA THR A 308 10.30 -3.38 16.57
C THR A 308 9.16 -3.11 17.53
N VAL A 309 8.22 -2.27 17.07
CA VAL A 309 6.93 -1.97 17.69
C VAL A 309 6.21 -3.23 18.19
N VAL A 310 6.37 -4.38 17.52
CA VAL A 310 5.82 -5.66 18.00
C VAL A 310 6.36 -6.05 19.38
N ASP A 311 7.64 -5.82 19.66
CA ASP A 311 8.23 -6.12 20.98
C ASP A 311 7.74 -5.15 22.06
N GLU A 312 7.37 -3.91 21.69
CA GLU A 312 6.67 -3.00 22.59
C GLU A 312 5.26 -3.51 22.92
N PHE A 313 4.53 -3.96 21.90
CA PHE A 313 3.21 -4.56 22.07
C PHE A 313 3.25 -5.82 22.95
N LYS A 314 4.17 -6.75 22.68
CA LYS A 314 4.41 -7.97 23.48
C LYS A 314 4.61 -7.63 24.96
N ARG A 315 5.50 -6.67 25.24
CA ARG A 315 5.74 -6.19 26.61
C ARG A 315 4.49 -5.60 27.27
N LYS A 316 3.69 -4.81 26.54
CA LYS A 316 2.46 -4.20 27.08
C LYS A 316 1.39 -5.24 27.43
N ILE A 317 1.32 -6.35 26.70
CA ILE A 317 0.33 -7.40 26.95
C ILE A 317 0.86 -8.55 27.84
N GLY A 318 2.09 -8.45 28.36
CA GLY A 318 2.65 -9.41 29.33
C GLY A 318 3.29 -10.65 28.71
N HIS A 319 3.85 -10.55 27.51
CA HIS A 319 4.58 -11.61 26.80
C HIS A 319 6.07 -11.35 26.67
#